data_AF-Q0DRP1-F1
#
_entry.id   AF-Q0DRP1-F1
#
_cell.length_a   1.000
_cell.length_b   1.000
_cell.length_c   1.000
_cell.angle_alpha   90.00
_cell.angle_beta   90.00
_cell.angle_gamma   90.00
#
_symmetry.space_group_name_H-M   'P 1'
#
loop_
_entity.id
_entity.type
_entity.pdbx_description
1 polymer ?
#
loop_
_entity_poly.entity_id
_entity_poly.type
_entity_poly.pdbx_seq_one_letter_code
_entity_poly.pdbx_strand_id
1 'polypeptide(L)' 'LHSFDWRLPDGEDKVDMSETFGLALPKAVPLRALVTPRLAPAAYA' A
#
# COMPACT_ATOMS: atom_id res chain seq x y z
N LEU A 1 14.05 -12.10 -3.49
CA LEU A 1 13.32 -12.65 -2.32
C LEU A 1 12.55 -11.56 -1.55
N HIS A 2 13.16 -10.41 -1.26
CA HIS A 2 12.54 -9.29 -0.52
C HIS A 2 11.67 -8.39 -1.41
N SER A 3 10.65 -8.94 -2.06
CA SER A 3 9.75 -8.13 -2.89
C SER A 3 8.31 -8.64 -2.79
N PHE A 4 7.39 -7.68 -2.82
CA PHE A 4 5.96 -7.93 -2.78
C PHE A 4 5.30 -7.26 -3.98
N ASP A 5 4.23 -7.87 -4.47
CA ASP A 5 3.25 -7.15 -5.27
C ASP A 5 2.34 -6.38 -4.33
N TRP A 6 2.17 -5.11 -4.66
CA TRP A 6 1.34 -4.19 -3.90
C TRP A 6 0.10 -3.89 -4.73
N ARG A 7 -1.06 -3.90 -4.09
CA ARG A 7 -2.32 -3.50 -4.70
C ARG A 7 -3.15 -2.67 -3.74
N LEU A 8 -4.03 -1.84 -4.28
CA LEU A 8 -5.04 -1.16 -3.48
C LEU A 8 -6.13 -2.17 -3.03
N PRO A 9 -6.83 -1.88 -1.93
CA PRO A 9 -8.02 -2.61 -1.54
C PRO A 9 -9.08 -2.62 -2.65
N ASP A 10 -9.93 -3.65 -2.65
CA ASP A 10 -11.01 -3.73 -3.62
C ASP A 10 -11.97 -2.54 -3.48
N GLY A 11 -12.32 -1.92 -4.60
CA GLY A 11 -13.13 -0.70 -4.63
C GLY A 11 -12.33 0.60 -4.65
N GLU A 12 -11.00 0.57 -4.47
CA GLU A 12 -10.13 1.73 -4.60
C GLU A 12 -9.27 1.63 -5.88
N ASP A 13 -9.53 2.50 -6.87
CA ASP A 13 -8.73 2.54 -8.12
C ASP A 13 -7.56 3.54 -8.06
N LYS A 14 -7.62 4.51 -7.15
CA LYS A 14 -6.64 5.60 -7.02
C LYS A 14 -6.30 5.86 -5.56
N VAL A 15 -5.06 6.30 -5.35
CA VAL A 15 -4.63 6.83 -4.06
C VAL A 15 -5.00 8.30 -3.97
N ASP A 16 -5.86 8.66 -3.02
CA ASP A 16 -6.14 10.06 -2.68
C ASP A 16 -4.92 10.67 -2.00
N MET A 17 -4.24 11.63 -2.64
CA MET A 17 -3.05 12.31 -2.12
C MET A 17 -3.32 13.66 -1.46
N SER A 18 -4.58 14.02 -1.18
CA SER A 18 -4.90 15.26 -0.45
C SER A 18 -4.29 15.27 0.95
N GLU A 19 -3.92 16.46 1.44
CA GLU A 19 -3.36 16.66 2.77
C GLU A 19 -4.33 17.32 3.76
N THR A 20 -4.16 17.01 5.04
CA THR A 20 -4.77 17.75 6.15
C THR A 20 -3.84 18.88 6.60
N PHE A 21 -4.40 20.02 6.96
CA PHE A 21 -3.61 21.12 7.53
C PHE A 21 -3.01 20.74 8.90
N GLY A 22 -1.74 21.05 9.11
CA GLY A 22 -1.04 20.80 10.36
C GLY A 22 0.47 20.94 10.21
N LEU A 23 1.21 20.76 11.31
CA LEU A 23 2.67 20.94 11.33
C LEU A 23 3.41 19.98 10.40
N ALA A 24 2.87 18.78 10.16
CA ALA A 24 3.53 17.72 9.41
C ALA A 24 2.82 17.34 8.09
N LEU A 25 1.80 18.11 7.66
CA LEU A 25 1.01 17.89 6.43
C LEU A 25 0.73 16.41 6.12
N PRO A 26 0.08 15.66 7.04
CA PRO A 26 -0.24 14.27 6.77
C PRO A 26 -1.27 14.17 5.64
N LYS A 27 -1.30 13.03 4.95
CA LYS A 27 -2.40 12.69 4.03
C LYS A 27 -3.74 12.76 4.77
N ALA A 28 -4.73 13.38 4.14
CA ALA A 28 -6.10 13.45 4.66
C ALA A 28 -6.76 12.08 4.73
N VAL A 29 -6.47 11.23 3.74
CA VAL A 29 -6.90 9.83 3.72
C VAL A 29 -5.69 8.92 3.95
N PRO A 30 -5.66 8.10 5.02
CA PRO A 30 -4.56 7.16 5.25
C PRO A 30 -4.41 6.17 4.08
N LEU A 31 -3.17 5.95 3.62
CA LEU A 31 -2.90 4.98 2.57
C LEU A 31 -3.20 3.56 3.05
N ARG A 32 -3.95 2.80 2.24
CA ARG A 32 -4.20 1.37 2.45
C ARG A 32 -3.64 0.60 1.26
N ALA A 33 -3.01 -0.53 1.52
CA ALA A 33 -2.50 -1.43 0.50
C ALA A 33 -2.47 -2.87 1.02
N LEU A 34 -2.67 -3.81 0.11
CA LEU A 34 -2.49 -5.24 0.35
C LEU A 34 -1.18 -5.68 -0.31
N VAL A 35 -0.42 -6.50 0.41
CA VAL A 35 0.85 -7.05 -0.09
C VAL A 35 0.71 -8.54 -0.35
N THR A 36 1.32 -9.03 -1.43
CA THR A 36 1.42 -10.46 -1.73
C THR A 36 2.87 -10.82 -2.05
N PRO A 37 3.44 -11.91 -1.50
CA PRO A 37 4.76 -12.38 -1.89
C PRO A 37 4.82 -12.69 -3.40
N ARG A 38 5.88 -12.24 -4.08
CA ARG A 38 6.03 -12.51 -5.53
C ARG A 38 6.45 -13.93 -5.85
N LEU A 39 7.18 -14.56 -4.93
CA LEU A 39 7.67 -15.92 -5.11
C LEU A 39 6.70 -16.91 -4.47
N ALA A 40 6.62 -18.10 -5.07
CA ALA A 40 5.89 -19.21 -4.49
C ALA A 40 6.43 -19.54 -3.09
N PRO A 41 5.60 -20.01 -2.14
CA PRO A 41 6.01 -20.29 -0.77
C PRO A 41 7.26 -21.18 -0.64
N ALA A 42 7.46 -22.12 -1.58
CA ALA A 42 8.62 -23.00 -1.61
C ALA A 42 9.97 -22.26 -1.76
N ALA A 43 9.98 -21.03 -2.28
CA ALA A 43 11.20 -20.23 -2.40
C ALA A 43 11.66 -19.61 -1.06
N TYR A 44 10.86 -19.74 0.00
CA TYR A 44 11.18 -19.29 1.36
C TYR A 44 11.54 -20.43 2.32
N ALA A 45 11.44 -21.69 1.88
CA ALA A 45 11.81 -22.87 2.67
C ALA A 45 13.34 -23.01 2.74
#